data_AF-A0A537RUA8-F1
#
_entry.id   AF-A0A537RUA8-F1
#
_cell.length_a   1.000
_cell.length_b   1.000
_cell.length_c   1.000
_cell.angle_alpha   90.00
_cell.angle_beta   90.00
_cell.angle_gamma   90.00
#
_symmetry.space_group_name_H-M   'P 1'
#
loop_
_entity.id
_entity.type
_entity.pdbx_description
1 polymer ?
#
loop_
_entity_poly.entity_id
_entity_poly.type
_entity_poly.pdbx_seq_one_letter_code
_entity_poly.pdbx_strand_id
1 'polypeptide(L)' 'MPSNVDIAERWRTLAAEARAAADEMTDPESKRALLNIAEGYERLARRAEARKKGQEDSK' A
#
# COMPACT_ATOMS: atom_id res chain seq x y z
N MET A 1 0.97 16.91 -11.44
CA MET A 1 1.49 15.98 -10.42
C MET A 1 0.33 15.08 -10.01
N PRO A 2 0.48 13.74 -10.03
CA PRO A 2 -0.57 12.85 -9.56
C PRO A 2 -0.95 13.20 -8.12
N SER A 3 -2.23 13.09 -7.80
CA SER A 3 -2.78 13.48 -6.50
C SER A 3 -2.36 12.47 -5.44
N ASN A 4 -2.29 12.89 -4.17
CA ASN A 4 -2.00 11.97 -3.07
C ASN A 4 -3.02 10.80 -2.96
N VAL A 5 -4.24 10.98 -3.49
CA VAL A 5 -5.27 9.93 -3.60
C VAL A 5 -4.89 8.87 -4.64
N ASP A 6 -4.43 9.29 -5.82
CA ASP A 6 -3.98 8.39 -6.88
C ASP A 6 -2.79 7.54 -6.39
N ILE A 7 -1.91 8.14 -5.58
CA ILE A 7 -0.77 7.46 -4.97
C ILE A 7 -1.25 6.43 -3.92
N ALA A 8 -2.27 6.76 -3.12
CA ALA A 8 -2.82 5.84 -2.12
C ALA A 8 -3.49 4.61 -2.76
N GLU A 9 -4.29 4.79 -3.81
CA GLU A 9 -4.92 3.68 -4.54
C GLU A 9 -3.88 2.79 -5.22
N ARG A 10 -2.82 3.39 -5.78
CA ARG A 10 -1.71 2.65 -6.38
C ARG A 10 -0.99 1.79 -5.35
N TRP A 11 -0.77 2.30 -4.14
CA TRP A 11 -0.20 1.51 -3.03
C TRP A 11 -1.13 0.38 -2.58
N ARG A 12 -2.45 0.60 -2.51
CA ARG A 12 -3.41 -0.48 -2.19
C ARG A 12 -3.43 -1.57 -3.26
N THR A 13 -3.35 -1.19 -4.54
CA THR A 13 -3.30 -2.14 -5.66
C THR A 13 -2.03 -2.99 -5.58
N LEU A 14 -0.87 -2.37 -5.35
CA LEU A 14 0.39 -3.09 -5.15
C LEU A 14 0.37 -4.01 -3.92
N ALA A 15 -0.29 -3.59 -2.84
CA ALA A 15 -0.47 -4.43 -1.65
C ALA A 15 -1.33 -5.68 -1.95
N ALA A 16 -2.37 -5.53 -2.77
CA ALA A 16 -3.23 -6.63 -3.20
C ALA A 16 -2.47 -7.61 -4.11
N GLU A 17 -1.70 -7.11 -5.08
CA GLU A 17 -0.84 -7.93 -5.94
C GLU A 17 0.22 -8.69 -5.12
N ALA A 18 0.88 -8.01 -4.18
CA ALA A 18 1.87 -8.64 -3.30
C ALA A 18 1.24 -9.75 -2.43
N ARG A 19 0.01 -9.57 -1.95
CA ARG A 19 -0.74 -10.62 -1.23
C ARG A 19 -1.10 -11.79 -2.13
N ALA A 20 -1.56 -11.54 -3.36
CA ALA A 20 -1.89 -12.58 -4.32
C ALA A 20 -0.63 -13.42 -4.65
N ALA A 21 0.49 -12.75 -4.94
CA ALA A 21 1.78 -13.40 -5.17
C ALA A 21 2.26 -14.19 -3.94
N ALA A 22 2.05 -13.66 -2.73
CA ALA A 22 2.35 -14.38 -1.49
C ALA A 22 1.48 -15.64 -1.32
N ASP A 23 0.25 -15.64 -1.85
CA ASP A 23 -0.64 -16.79 -1.73
C ASP A 23 -0.29 -17.92 -2.69
N GLU A 24 0.24 -17.57 -3.86
CA GLU A 24 0.80 -18.51 -4.83
C GLU A 24 2.18 -19.05 -4.41
N MET A 25 2.82 -18.48 -3.40
CA MET A 25 4.12 -18.93 -2.91
C MET A 25 4.02 -20.16 -2.01
N THR A 26 4.83 -21.17 -2.36
CA THR A 26 4.99 -22.40 -1.57
C THR A 26 5.98 -22.24 -0.41
N ASP A 27 6.92 -21.29 -0.52
CA ASP A 27 7.92 -21.03 0.52
C ASP A 27 7.37 -20.10 1.60
N PRO A 28 7.28 -20.57 2.87
CA PRO A 28 6.68 -19.80 3.95
C PRO A 28 7.49 -18.56 4.35
N GLU A 29 8.82 -18.56 4.20
CA GLU A 29 9.62 -17.35 4.45
C GLU A 29 9.35 -16.27 3.40
N SER A 30 9.36 -16.65 2.12
CA SER A 30 9.11 -15.75 0.99
C SER A 30 7.69 -15.19 1.04
N LYS A 31 6.69 -16.03 1.36
CA LYS A 31 5.31 -15.60 1.63
C LYS A 31 5.26 -14.54 2.72
N ARG A 32 5.97 -14.76 3.83
CA ARG A 32 6.01 -13.85 4.97
C ARG A 32 6.71 -12.52 4.63
N ALA A 33 7.76 -12.55 3.82
CA ALA A 33 8.44 -11.36 3.31
C ALA A 33 7.52 -10.52 2.42
N LEU A 34 6.80 -11.14 1.47
CA LEU A 34 5.84 -10.45 0.60
C LEU A 34 4.65 -9.86 1.38
N LEU A 35 4.15 -10.58 2.39
CA LEU A 35 3.09 -10.05 3.25
C LEU A 35 3.55 -8.82 4.05
N ASN A 36 4.79 -8.82 4.55
CA ASN A 36 5.38 -7.65 5.20
C ASN A 36 5.50 -6.44 4.24
N ILE A 37 5.87 -6.69 2.98
CA ILE A 37 5.92 -5.65 1.94
C ILE A 37 4.52 -5.09 1.68
N ALA A 38 3.51 -5.96 1.54
CA ALA A 38 2.12 -5.55 1.35
C ALA A 38 1.60 -4.69 2.51
N GLU A 39 1.93 -5.04 3.75
CA GLU A 39 1.57 -4.25 4.93
C GLU A 39 2.28 -2.87 4.94
N GLY A 40 3.52 -2.83 4.46
CA GLY A 40 4.27 -1.59 4.22
C GLY A 40 3.56 -0.66 3.23
N TYR A 41 3.07 -1.20 2.11
CA TYR A 41 2.31 -0.44 1.13
C TYR A 41 0.98 0.08 1.67
N GLU A 42 0.24 -0.68 2.46
CA GLU A 42 -0.97 -0.16 3.13
C GLU A 42 -0.66 1.00 4.07
N ARG A 43 0.46 0.93 4.79
CA ARG A 43 0.89 2.01 5.69
C ARG A 43 1.23 3.27 4.91
N LEU A 44 1.86 3.14 3.74
CA LEU A 44 2.12 4.25 2.82
C LEU A 44 0.83 4.83 2.24
N ALA A 45 -0.13 3.97 1.85
CA ALA A 45 -1.45 4.39 1.37
C ALA A 45 -2.19 5.22 2.42
N ARG A 46 -2.27 4.73 3.65
CA ARG A 46 -2.87 5.45 4.79
C ARG A 46 -2.20 6.81 5.03
N ARG A 47 -0.87 6.88 4.90
CA ARG A 47 -0.13 8.13 5.05
C ARG A 47 -0.41 9.12 3.91
N ALA A 48 -0.56 8.64 2.68
CA ALA A 48 -0.93 9.47 1.53
C ALA A 48 -2.37 10.01 1.66
N GLU A 49 -3.32 9.19 2.13
CA GLU A 49 -4.67 9.65 2.47
C GLU A 49 -4.67 10.70 3.60
N ALA A 50 -3.88 10.47 4.66
CA ALA A 50 -3.75 11.42 5.77
C ALA A 50 -3.13 12.76 5.33
N ARG A 51 -2.16 12.73 4.39
CA ARG A 51 -1.58 13.94 3.79
C ARG A 51 -2.63 14.73 3.01
N LYS A 52 -3.56 14.07 2.33
CA LYS A 52 -4.67 14.75 1.63
C LYS A 52 -5.59 15.45 2.64
N LYS A 53 -5.99 14.74 3.70
CA LYS A 53 -6.87 15.29 4.73
C LYS A 53 -6.25 16.49 5.45
N GLY A 54 -4.95 16.44 5.76
CA GLY A 54 -4.22 17.57 6.33
C GLY A 54 -3.95 18.73 5.35
N GLN A 55 -3.97 18.48 4.03
CA GLN A 55 -3.87 19.53 3.01
C GLN A 55 -5.23 20.20 2.71
N GLU A 56 -6.34 19.47 2.85
CA GLU A 56 -7.70 19.99 2.68
C GLU A 56 -8.14 20.88 3.86
N ASP A 57 -7.61 20.68 5.07
CA ASP A 57 -7.89 21.48 6.27
C ASP A 57 -7.15 22.84 6.34
N SER A 58 -6.25 23.14 5.40
CA SER A 58 -5.53 24.44 5.34
C SER A 58 -5.97 25.32 4.16
N LYS A 59 -7.17 25.13 3.62
CA LYS A 59 -7.73 25.97 2.56
C LYS A 59 -8.91 26.82 3.04
#